data_AF-A0A2N2LK40-F1
#
_entry.id   AF-A0A2N2LK40-F1
#
_cell.length_a   1.000
_cell.length_b   1.000
_cell.length_c   1.000
_cell.angle_alpha   90.00
_cell.angle_beta   90.00
_cell.angle_gamma   90.00
#
_symmetry.space_group_name_H-M   'P 1'
#
loop_
_entity.id
_entity.type
_entity.pdbx_description
1 polymer ?
#
loop_
_entity_poly.entity_id
_entity_poly.type
_entity_poly.pdbx_seq_one_letter_code
_entity_poly.pdbx_strand_id
1 'polypeptide(L)' 'MAFSMACKDAGMAGCPGSFATETREELFEHVALHAAKAHPDMRMDDATKRHVDAVVKTI' A
#
# COMPACT_ATOMS: atom_id res chain seq x y z
N MET A 1 -6.62 13.94 9.15
CA MET A 1 -5.90 14.00 7.86
C MET A 1 -6.02 12.62 7.28
N ALA A 2 -6.40 12.49 6.00
CA ALA A 2 -6.50 11.18 5.39
C ALA A 2 -5.15 10.76 4.83
N PHE A 3 -4.94 9.46 4.69
CA PHE A 3 -3.75 8.87 4.10
C PHE A 3 -4.15 8.16 2.82
N SER A 4 -3.28 8.22 1.81
CA SER A 4 -3.51 7.52 0.55
C SER A 4 -2.23 6.95 -0.02
N MET A 5 -2.38 5.91 -0.83
CA MET A 5 -1.30 5.39 -1.67
C MET A 5 -1.85 4.73 -2.91
N ALA A 6 -1.07 4.78 -3.99
CA ALA A 6 -1.33 4.03 -5.20
C ALA A 6 -0.17 3.07 -5.47
N CYS A 7 -0.46 1.82 -5.83
CA CYS A 7 0.55 0.80 -6.10
C CYS A 7 1.53 1.21 -7.23
N LYS A 8 1.07 2.03 -8.17
CA LYS A 8 1.94 2.63 -9.21
C LYS A 8 3.05 3.50 -8.62
N ASP A 9 2.79 4.20 -7.52
CA ASP A 9 3.78 5.05 -6.85
C ASP A 9 4.84 4.19 -6.15
N ALA A 10 4.48 2.97 -5.76
CA ALA A 10 5.41 1.94 -5.27
C ALA A 10 6.15 1.19 -6.40
N GLY A 11 5.99 1.60 -7.67
CA GLY A 11 6.66 0.98 -8.82
C GLY A 11 5.86 -0.13 -9.51
N MET A 12 4.64 -0.45 -9.05
CA MET A 12 3.78 -1.44 -9.71
C MET A 12 2.91 -0.78 -10.79
N ALA A 13 3.53 -0.33 -11.88
CA ALA A 13 2.88 0.48 -12.93
C ALA A 13 1.61 -0.16 -13.55
N GLY A 14 1.49 -1.49 -13.54
CA GLY A 14 0.32 -2.21 -14.04
C GLY A 14 -0.77 -2.51 -12.99
N CYS A 15 -0.53 -2.21 -11.71
CA CYS A 15 -1.47 -2.48 -10.64
C CYS A 15 -2.44 -1.30 -10.45
N PRO A 16 -3.76 -1.49 -10.59
CA PRO A 16 -4.75 -0.44 -10.41
C PRO A 16 -5.04 -0.12 -8.93
N GLY A 17 -4.41 -0.82 -7.98
CA GLY A 17 -4.63 -0.65 -6.56
C GLY A 17 -4.35 0.78 -6.09
N SER A 18 -5.35 1.40 -5.49
CA SER A 18 -5.27 2.71 -4.86
C SER A 18 -6.15 2.71 -3.62
N PHE A 19 -5.61 3.17 -2.50
CA PHE A 19 -6.25 3.11 -1.19
C PHE A 19 -6.23 4.50 -0.56
N ALA A 20 -7.31 4.84 0.14
CA ALA A 20 -7.41 6.03 0.96
C ALA A 20 -8.16 5.68 2.26
N THR A 21 -7.62 6.10 3.40
CA THR A 21 -8.14 5.79 4.74
C THR A 21 -7.94 6.99 5.68
N GLU A 22 -8.63 7.00 6.81
CA GLU A 22 -8.49 8.09 7.79
C GLU A 22 -7.23 7.94 8.64
N THR A 23 -6.78 6.70 8.85
CA THR A 23 -5.58 6.38 9.61
C THR A 23 -4.51 5.71 8.76
N ARG A 24 -3.25 5.83 9.18
CA ARG A 24 -2.11 5.20 8.47
C ARG A 24 -2.18 3.68 8.65
N GLU A 25 -2.60 3.23 9.82
CA GLU A 25 -2.74 1.82 10.20
C GLU A 25 -3.73 1.10 9.27
N GLU A 26 -4.93 1.68 9.07
CA GLU A 26 -5.93 1.12 8.14
C GLU A 26 -5.41 1.06 6.70
N LEU A 27 -4.60 2.06 6.28
CA LEU A 27 -4.00 2.04 4.94
C LEU A 27 -3.12 0.80 4.76
N PHE A 28 -2.26 0.53 5.74
CA PHE A 28 -1.38 -0.64 5.73
C PHE A 28 -2.15 -1.95 5.76
N GLU A 29 -3.24 -2.03 6.54
CA GLU A 29 -4.11 -3.21 6.55
C GLU A 29 -4.75 -3.45 5.19
N HIS A 30 -5.28 -2.42 4.54
CA HIS A 30 -5.88 -2.52 3.20
C HIS A 30 -4.86 -2.99 2.16
N VAL A 31 -3.64 -2.46 2.23
CA VAL A 31 -2.55 -2.79 1.30
C VAL A 31 -2.05 -4.21 1.53
N ALA A 32 -1.92 -4.63 2.78
CA ALA A 32 -1.55 -6.01 3.13
C ALA A 32 -2.62 -7.01 2.66
N LEU A 33 -3.90 -6.70 2.85
CA LEU A 33 -5.01 -7.53 2.38
C LEU A 33 -5.03 -7.62 0.85
N HIS A 34 -4.81 -6.51 0.16
CA HIS A 34 -4.73 -6.49 -1.30
C HIS A 34 -3.55 -7.32 -1.80
N ALA A 35 -2.35 -7.12 -1.24
CA ALA A 35 -1.16 -7.88 -1.60
C ALA A 35 -1.40 -9.39 -1.41
N ALA A 36 -1.95 -9.81 -0.27
CA ALA A 36 -2.23 -11.23 -0.01
C ALA A 36 -3.21 -11.87 -1.02
N LYS A 37 -4.17 -11.09 -1.57
CA LYS A 37 -5.16 -11.60 -2.53
C LYS A 37 -4.72 -11.50 -3.99
N ALA A 38 -4.11 -10.38 -4.39
CA ALA A 38 -3.77 -10.08 -5.77
C ALA A 38 -2.32 -10.46 -6.14
N HIS A 39 -1.45 -10.59 -5.14
CA HIS A 39 -0.03 -10.84 -5.28
C HIS A 39 0.42 -11.92 -4.27
N PRO A 40 -0.03 -13.18 -4.41
CA PRO A 40 0.21 -14.23 -3.41
C PRO A 40 1.71 -14.53 -3.17
N ASP A 41 2.58 -14.21 -4.14
CA ASP A 41 4.03 -14.35 -4.02
C ASP A 41 4.71 -13.14 -3.35
N MET A 42 3.98 -12.04 -3.14
CA MET A 42 4.48 -10.84 -2.47
C MET A 42 4.38 -10.99 -0.97
N ARG A 43 5.51 -10.83 -0.27
CA ARG A 43 5.55 -10.84 1.20
C ARG A 43 5.55 -9.41 1.71
N MET A 44 4.63 -9.10 2.61
CA MET A 44 4.59 -7.80 3.31
C MET A 44 5.56 -7.81 4.50
N ASP A 45 6.85 -8.01 4.22
CA ASP A 45 7.94 -7.94 5.20
C ASP A 45 8.34 -6.49 5.53
N ASP A 46 9.27 -6.30 6.46
CA ASP A 46 9.65 -4.97 6.94
C ASP A 46 10.28 -4.09 5.85
N ALA A 47 10.95 -4.69 4.87
CA ALA A 47 11.51 -3.96 3.72
C ALA A 47 10.38 -3.46 2.82
N THR A 48 9.41 -4.32 2.51
CA THR A 48 8.24 -3.98 1.71
C THR A 48 7.38 -2.92 2.41
N LYS A 49 7.16 -3.05 3.72
CA LYS A 49 6.44 -2.05 4.52
C LYS A 49 7.12 -0.70 4.47
N ARG A 50 8.45 -0.63 4.61
CA ARG A 50 9.20 0.63 4.50
C ARG A 50 9.07 1.28 3.13
N HIS A 51 9.09 0.47 2.06
CA HIS A 51 8.91 0.97 0.70
C HIS A 51 7.50 1.52 0.47
N VAL A 52 6.48 0.79 0.95
CA VAL A 52 5.08 1.23 0.95
C VAL A 52 4.94 2.54 1.73
N ASP A 53 5.53 2.62 2.92
CA ASP A 53 5.49 3.79 3.80
C ASP A 53 6.05 5.06 3.12
N ALA A 54 7.14 4.90 2.37
CA ALA A 54 7.83 5.99 1.68
C ALA A 54 6.98 6.64 0.57
N VAL A 55 5.95 5.96 0.08
CA VAL A 55 5.07 6.46 -0.99
C VAL A 55 3.67 6.85 -0.49
N VAL A 56 3.40 6.70 0.82
CA VAL A 56 2.16 7.16 1.44
C VAL A 56 2.09 8.68 1.41
N LYS A 57 0.94 9.21 0.98
CA LYS A 57 0.65 10.64 0.91
C LYS A 57 -0.41 11.00 1.94
N THR A 58 -0.22 12.11 2.62
CA THR A 58 -1.27 12.75 3.41
C THR A 58 -2.13 13.61 2.49
N ILE A 59 -3.44 13.48 2.61
CA ILE A 59 -4.45 14.20 1.82
C ILE A 59 -5.53 14.81 2.70
#